data_AF-A0A8X7BMS8-F1
#
_entry.id   AF-A0A8X7BMS8-F1
#
_cell.length_a   1.000
_cell.length_b   1.000
_cell.length_c   1.000
_cell.angle_alpha   90.00
_cell.angle_beta   90.00
_cell.angle_gamma   90.00
#
_symmetry.space_group_name_H-M   'P 1'
#
loop_
_entity.id
_entity.type
_entity.pdbx_description
1 polymer ?
#
loop_
_entity_poly.entity_id
_entity_poly.type
_entity_poly.pdbx_seq_one_letter_code
_entity_poly.pdbx_strand_id
1 'polypeptide(L)'
;MLILLERRVSHLNKTNKSTEVIHTRNSDSTEIKLPTLSLPTFSGVIDEWLTFSDLFQAAVTNNQNLTGAQKLQYLKGVLKGDAQKIVQSLPITDGNFQIAWDLLKERYFHKREILSSLMKNL
;
A
#
# COMPACT_ATOMS: atom_id res chain seq x y z
N MET A 1 -30.98 2.93 62.74
CA MET A 1 -31.46 3.64 61.53
C MET A 1 -30.71 4.96 61.49
N LEU A 2 -29.72 5.26 60.66
CA LEU A 2 -29.05 4.63 59.53
C LEU A 2 -27.63 5.24 59.64
N ILE A 3 -26.58 4.45 59.85
CA ILE A 3 -25.72 3.83 58.84
C ILE A 3 -24.30 4.38 59.03
N LEU A 4 -23.41 3.44 59.32
CA LEU A 4 -21.98 3.40 59.04
C LEU A 4 -21.14 4.59 59.51
N LEU A 5 -20.45 4.41 60.63
CA LEU A 5 -19.13 3.75 60.66
C LEU A 5 -18.10 4.59 59.93
N GLU A 6 -17.41 5.43 60.70
CA GLU A 6 -16.08 5.05 61.17
C GLU A 6 -15.06 5.05 60.03
N ARG A 7 -14.11 5.97 60.12
CA ARG A 7 -12.73 5.53 60.17
C ARG A 7 -11.90 6.50 60.99
N ARG A 8 -12.05 6.31 62.29
CA ARG A 8 -11.09 6.73 63.30
C ARG A 8 -9.78 5.98 63.05
N VAL A 9 -8.71 6.74 62.85
CA VAL A 9 -7.36 6.55 63.40
C VAL A 9 -6.57 5.31 62.94
N SER A 10 -5.53 5.62 62.15
CA SER A 10 -4.10 5.35 62.41
C SER A 10 -3.61 3.92 62.67
N HIS A 11 -2.30 3.75 62.39
CA HIS A 11 -1.46 2.55 62.42
C HIS A 11 -1.56 1.76 61.09
N LEU A 12 -0.50 1.66 60.27
CA LEU A 12 0.80 1.09 60.59
C LEU A 12 1.89 1.51 59.56
N ASN A 13 3.06 1.88 60.09
CA ASN A 13 4.41 1.43 59.69
C ASN A 13 4.86 1.63 58.22
N LYS A 14 5.61 2.70 57.91
CA LYS A 14 7.11 2.77 57.92
C LYS A 14 7.77 1.72 57.02
N THR A 15 8.36 2.14 55.89
CA THR A 15 9.81 2.02 55.58
C THR A 15 10.12 2.43 54.13
N ASN A 16 11.23 3.15 53.96
CA ASN A 16 11.81 3.62 52.70
C ASN A 16 12.35 2.47 51.85
N LYS A 17 12.24 2.56 50.51
CA LYS A 17 13.30 2.08 49.61
C LYS A 17 13.28 2.77 48.25
N SER A 18 14.50 2.98 47.76
CA SER A 18 14.96 3.96 46.79
C SER A 18 14.65 3.65 45.32
N THR A 19 14.62 4.73 44.53
CA THR A 19 15.17 4.89 43.17
C THR A 19 14.90 3.80 42.13
N GLU A 20 14.08 4.13 41.14
CA GLU A 20 14.36 3.75 39.75
C GLU A 20 14.36 4.99 38.85
N VAL A 21 15.53 5.21 38.26
CA VAL A 21 15.86 6.31 37.35
C VAL A 21 15.20 6.00 36.01
N ILE A 22 14.37 6.91 35.51
CA ILE A 22 13.79 6.81 34.16
C ILE A 22 14.95 6.90 33.15
N HIS A 23 15.41 5.76 32.65
CA HIS A 23 16.30 5.71 31.50
C HIS A 23 15.48 5.99 30.24
N THR A 24 15.46 7.24 29.80
CA THR A 24 15.16 7.58 28.41
C THR A 24 16.24 6.97 27.54
N ARG A 25 15.99 5.75 27.03
CA ARG A 25 16.80 5.20 25.95
C ARG A 25 16.42 5.96 24.68
N ASN A 26 17.17 7.03 24.40
CA ASN A 26 17.24 7.61 23.07
C ASN A 26 17.97 6.58 22.19
N SER A 27 17.23 5.60 21.68
CA SER A 27 17.72 4.77 20.60
C SER A 27 17.70 5.63 19.35
N ASP A 28 18.79 6.35 19.12
CA ASP A 28 19.14 6.85 17.79
C ASP A 28 19.42 5.64 16.92
N SER A 29 18.36 4.92 16.55
CA SER A 29 18.41 4.06 15.38
C SER A 29 18.67 5.02 14.23
N THR A 30 19.88 4.97 13.69
CA THR A 30 20.17 5.47 12.35
C THR A 30 19.26 4.70 11.41
N GLU A 31 18.04 5.19 11.25
CA GLU A 31 17.05 4.71 10.31
C GLU A 31 17.69 4.91 8.94
N ILE A 32 18.22 3.82 8.39
CA ILE A 32 18.63 3.79 6.99
C ILE A 32 17.34 4.00 6.22
N LYS A 33 17.06 5.25 5.86
CA LYS A 33 15.92 5.60 5.01
C LYS A 33 16.24 5.06 3.63
N LEU A 34 15.72 3.86 3.37
CA LEU A 34 15.72 3.28 2.04
C LEU A 34 15.05 4.30 1.10
N PRO A 35 15.56 4.46 -0.13
CA PRO A 35 14.90 5.29 -1.11
C PRO A 35 13.45 4.85 -1.23
N THR A 36 12.53 5.81 -1.15
CA THR A 36 11.10 5.53 -1.30
C THR A 36 10.89 4.93 -2.68
N LEU A 37 10.42 3.68 -2.73
CA LEU A 37 10.19 2.98 -3.99
C LEU A 37 9.11 3.73 -4.77
N SER A 38 9.47 4.34 -5.89
CA SER A 38 8.52 4.97 -6.80
C SER A 38 7.82 3.91 -7.64
N LEU A 39 6.51 4.06 -7.85
CA LEU A 39 5.78 3.18 -8.74
C LEU A 39 6.30 3.31 -10.19
N PRO A 40 6.46 2.21 -10.93
CA PRO A 40 6.90 2.25 -12.32
C PRO A 40 5.83 2.94 -13.19
N THR A 41 6.27 3.74 -14.15
CA THR A 41 5.39 4.32 -15.17
C THR A 41 5.22 3.40 -16.36
N PHE A 42 4.07 3.44 -17.03
CA PHE A 42 3.81 2.63 -18.22
C PHE A 42 3.10 3.43 -19.31
N SER A 43 3.72 3.49 -20.49
CA SER A 43 3.25 4.27 -21.64
C SER A 43 2.49 3.43 -22.68
N GLY A 44 2.55 2.10 -22.58
CA GLY A 44 1.94 1.16 -23.53
C GLY A 44 2.93 0.36 -24.39
N VAL A 45 4.22 0.31 -24.03
CA VAL A 45 5.22 -0.53 -24.70
C VAL A 45 4.97 -1.99 -24.34
N ILE A 46 4.68 -2.84 -25.32
CA ILE A 46 4.26 -4.23 -25.09
C ILE A 46 5.31 -5.02 -24.30
N ASP A 47 6.59 -4.82 -24.60
CA ASP A 47 7.69 -5.56 -23.97
C ASP A 47 7.87 -5.21 -22.48
N GLU A 48 7.46 -4.00 -22.08
CA GLU A 48 7.51 -3.53 -20.69
C GLU A 48 6.30 -3.99 -19.87
N TRP A 49 5.25 -4.52 -20.52
CA TRP A 49 3.99 -4.83 -19.86
C TRP A 49 4.15 -5.80 -18.69
N LEU A 50 4.92 -6.89 -18.88
CA LEU A 50 5.11 -7.91 -17.82
C LEU A 50 5.75 -7.31 -16.58
N THR A 51 6.86 -6.60 -16.76
CA THR A 51 7.59 -5.97 -15.67
C THR A 51 6.73 -4.94 -14.94
N PHE A 52 6.01 -4.09 -15.70
CA PHE A 52 5.08 -3.14 -15.12
C PHE A 52 3.96 -3.84 -14.34
N SER A 53 3.32 -4.85 -14.92
CA SER A 53 2.17 -5.52 -14.31
C SER A 53 2.55 -6.20 -13.01
N ASP A 54 3.70 -6.89 -12.97
CA ASP A 54 4.18 -7.60 -11.78
C ASP A 54 4.51 -6.63 -10.65
N LEU A 55 5.23 -5.55 -10.95
CA LEU A 55 5.60 -4.53 -9.98
C LEU A 55 4.38 -3.78 -9.43
N PHE A 56 3.46 -3.36 -10.31
CA PHE A 56 2.25 -2.67 -9.89
C PHE A 56 1.34 -3.60 -9.08
N GLN A 57 1.27 -4.88 -9.43
CA GLN A 57 0.48 -5.86 -8.70
C GLN A 57 1.02 -6.08 -7.29
N ALA A 58 2.34 -6.23 -7.14
CA ALA A 58 3.00 -6.38 -5.84
C ALA A 58 2.83 -5.13 -4.96
N ALA A 59 2.95 -3.94 -5.53
CA ALA A 59 2.92 -2.69 -4.76
C ALA A 59 1.50 -2.20 -4.43
N VAL A 60 0.55 -2.36 -5.35
CA VAL A 60 -0.76 -1.70 -5.28
C VAL A 60 -1.92 -2.69 -5.30
N THR A 61 -2.00 -3.56 -6.31
CA THR A 61 -3.16 -4.44 -6.50
C THR A 61 -3.37 -5.38 -5.31
N ASN A 62 -2.29 -6.00 -4.81
CA ASN A 62 -2.33 -6.95 -3.70
C ASN A 62 -2.39 -6.28 -2.32
N ASN A 63 -2.27 -4.96 -2.25
CA ASN A 63 -2.33 -4.23 -0.99
C ASN A 63 -3.79 -4.13 -0.50
N GLN A 64 -4.09 -4.82 0.60
CA GLN A 64 -5.44 -4.84 1.20
C GLN A 64 -5.79 -3.56 1.97
N ASN A 65 -4.79 -2.72 2.28
CA ASN A 65 -5.01 -1.44 2.96
C ASN A 65 -5.43 -0.32 2.00
N LEU A 66 -5.44 -0.60 0.69
CA LEU A 66 -5.88 0.35 -0.34
C LEU A 66 -7.28 0.00 -0.84
N THR A 67 -8.15 1.00 -0.89
CA THR A 67 -9.46 0.87 -1.56
C THR A 67 -9.29 0.77 -3.07
N GLY A 68 -10.32 0.31 -3.79
CA GLY A 68 -10.27 0.27 -5.25
C GLY A 68 -10.08 1.67 -5.85
N ALA A 69 -10.74 2.69 -5.30
CA ALA A 69 -10.58 4.08 -5.72
C ALA A 69 -9.12 4.55 -5.58
N GLN A 70 -8.46 4.24 -4.46
CA GLN A 70 -7.05 4.57 -4.25
C GLN A 70 -6.14 3.83 -5.25
N LYS A 71 -6.39 2.53 -5.47
CA LYS A 71 -5.65 1.74 -6.47
C LYS A 71 -5.80 2.31 -7.88
N LEU A 72 -7.01 2.70 -8.25
CA LEU A 72 -7.29 3.34 -9.54
C LEU A 72 -6.62 4.70 -9.67
N GLN A 73 -6.58 5.50 -8.59
CA GLN A 73 -5.85 6.75 -8.58
C GLN A 73 -4.35 6.54 -8.83
N TYR A 74 -3.72 5.58 -8.15
CA TYR A 74 -2.33 5.21 -8.41
C TYR A 74 -2.13 4.75 -9.87
N LEU A 75 -3.01 3.87 -10.36
CA LEU A 75 -2.96 3.37 -11.72
C LEU A 75 -2.99 4.52 -12.74
N LYS A 76 -3.97 5.42 -12.65
CA LYS A 76 -4.08 6.57 -13.57
C LYS A 76 -2.87 7.52 -13.47
N GLY A 77 -2.24 7.63 -12.31
CA GLY A 77 -1.06 8.48 -12.10
C GLY A 77 0.20 7.99 -12.82
N VAL A 78 0.39 6.67 -12.87
CA VAL A 78 1.59 6.05 -13.45
C VAL A 78 1.46 5.73 -14.93
N LEU A 79 0.22 5.64 -15.45
CA LEU A 79 -0.02 5.46 -16.87
C LEU A 79 0.27 6.73 -17.66
N LYS A 80 0.81 6.55 -18.87
CA LYS A 80 1.10 7.58 -19.87
C LYS A 80 0.63 7.13 -21.25
N GLY A 81 0.62 8.05 -22.20
CA GLY A 81 0.41 7.72 -23.62
C GLY A 81 -0.86 6.92 -23.88
N ASP A 82 -0.74 5.86 -24.67
CA ASP A 82 -1.88 5.04 -25.06
C ASP A 82 -2.44 4.21 -23.91
N ALA A 83 -1.61 3.81 -22.95
CA ALA A 83 -2.07 3.07 -21.79
C ALA A 83 -2.99 3.93 -20.90
N GLN A 84 -2.69 5.22 -20.76
CA GLN A 84 -3.54 6.16 -20.02
C GLN A 84 -4.90 6.35 -20.68
N LYS A 85 -4.95 6.43 -22.02
CA LYS A 85 -6.20 6.64 -22.78
C LYS A 85 -7.23 5.53 -22.53
N ILE A 86 -6.79 4.29 -22.32
CA ILE A 86 -7.67 3.13 -22.07
C ILE A 86 -8.57 3.35 -20.85
N VAL A 87 -8.02 3.97 -19.80
CA VAL A 87 -8.69 4.09 -18.50
C VAL A 87 -9.09 5.53 -18.18
N GLN A 88 -8.84 6.48 -19.09
CA GLN A 88 -9.00 7.91 -18.84
C GLN A 88 -10.44 8.27 -18.47
N SER A 89 -11.42 7.70 -19.19
CA SER A 89 -12.85 7.96 -19.02
C SER A 89 -13.45 7.33 -17.77
N LEU A 90 -12.77 6.38 -17.14
CA LEU A 90 -13.29 5.70 -15.95
C LEU A 90 -13.23 6.64 -14.73
N PRO A 91 -14.38 6.89 -14.07
CA PRO A 91 -14.41 7.61 -12.80
C PRO A 91 -13.61 6.86 -11.73
N ILE A 92 -12.97 7.60 -10.82
CA ILE A 92 -12.24 7.01 -9.70
C ILE A 92 -13.25 6.50 -8.67
N THR A 93 -13.50 5.19 -8.67
CA THR A 93 -14.39 4.49 -7.73
C THR A 93 -13.81 3.12 -7.38
N ASP A 94 -14.31 2.51 -6.31
CA ASP A 94 -13.84 1.19 -5.89
C ASP A 94 -14.09 0.11 -6.95
N GLY A 95 -15.27 0.12 -7.60
CA GLY A 95 -15.62 -0.86 -8.62
C GLY A 95 -14.84 -0.71 -9.92
N ASN A 96 -14.37 0.50 -10.25
CA ASN A 96 -13.74 0.75 -11.54
C ASN A 96 -12.26 0.33 -11.60
N PHE A 97 -11.62 0.07 -10.46
CA PHE A 97 -10.23 -0.40 -10.48
C PHE A 97 -10.09 -1.72 -11.23
N GLN A 98 -10.95 -2.69 -10.92
CA GLN A 98 -10.87 -4.01 -11.53
C GLN A 98 -11.12 -3.93 -13.05
N ILE A 99 -12.11 -3.13 -13.46
CA ILE A 99 -12.42 -2.86 -14.87
C ILE A 99 -11.20 -2.25 -15.58
N ALA A 100 -10.59 -1.22 -14.99
CA ALA A 100 -9.41 -0.57 -15.55
C ALA A 100 -8.23 -1.55 -15.70
N TRP A 101 -8.01 -2.39 -14.69
CA TRP A 101 -6.93 -3.37 -14.68
C TRP A 101 -7.13 -4.47 -15.72
N ASP A 102 -8.35 -4.95 -15.89
CA ASP A 102 -8.69 -5.98 -16.87
C ASP A 102 -8.58 -5.47 -18.31
N LEU A 103 -9.02 -4.24 -18.59
CA LEU A 103 -8.85 -3.61 -19.91
C LEU A 103 -7.37 -3.51 -20.33
N LEU A 104 -6.49 -3.18 -19.38
CA LEU A 104 -5.04 -3.12 -19.65
C LEU A 104 -4.46 -4.52 -19.92
N LYS A 105 -4.80 -5.51 -19.09
CA LYS A 105 -4.39 -6.90 -19.32
C LYS A 105 -4.84 -7.39 -20.69
N GLU A 106 -6.12 -7.23 -21.01
CA GLU A 106 -6.68 -7.64 -22.31
C GLU A 106 -5.92 -6.99 -23.47
N ARG A 107 -5.68 -5.69 -23.40
CA ARG A 107 -5.01 -4.95 -24.48
C ARG A 107 -3.57 -5.38 -24.69
N TYR A 108 -2.78 -5.54 -23.63
CA TYR A 108 -1.33 -5.71 -23.73
C TYR A 108 -0.87 -7.17 -23.64
N PHE A 109 -1.65 -8.05 -23.00
CA PHE A 109 -1.41 -9.49 -23.03
C PHE A 109 -1.74 -10.07 -24.41
N HIS A 110 -2.92 -9.77 -24.97
CA HIS A 110 -3.31 -10.28 -26.30
C HIS A 110 -2.37 -9.79 -27.41
N LYS A 111 -1.92 -8.53 -27.36
CA LYS A 111 -0.93 -7.99 -28.31
C LYS A 111 0.37 -8.80 -28.32
N ARG A 112 0.84 -9.22 -27.14
CA ARG A 112 2.06 -10.03 -27.02
C ARG A 112 1.85 -11.45 -27.55
N GLU A 113 0.71 -12.07 -27.30
CA GLU A 113 0.40 -13.40 -27.81
C GLU A 113 0.35 -13.44 -29.34
N ILE A 114 -0.28 -12.44 -29.97
CA ILE A 114 -0.31 -12.30 -31.43
C ILE A 114 1.12 -12.14 -31.97
N LEU A 115 1.94 -11.25 -31.37
CA LEU A 115 3.32 -11.05 -31.79
C LEU A 115 4.17 -12.33 -31.65
N SER A 116 4.01 -13.04 -30.53
CA SER A 116 4.70 -14.32 -30.29
C SER A 116 4.28 -15.39 -31.31
N SER A 117 3.00 -15.45 -31.66
CA SER A 117 2.50 -16.38 -32.67
C SER A 117 3.06 -16.07 -34.06
N LEU A 118 3.14 -14.79 -34.44
CA LEU A 118 3.74 -14.37 -35.71
C LEU A 118 5.22 -14.73 -35.80
N MET A 119 5.99 -14.53 -34.71
CA MET A 119 7.43 -14.88 -34.68
C MET A 119 7.69 -16.39 -34.75
N LYS A 120 6.77 -17.24 -34.30
CA LYS A 120 6.91 -18.71 -34.35
C LYS A 120 6.61 -19.31 -35.73
N ASN A 121 5.95 -18.54 -36.59
CA ASN A 121 5.54 -18.97 -37.93
C ASN A 121 6.46 -18.43 -39.04
N LEU A 122 7.59 -17.82 -38.66
CA LEU A 122 8.70 -17.43 -39.52
C LEU A 122 9.85 -18.44 -39.37
#